data_AF-A0A8T4U8N0-F1
#
_entry.id   AF-A0A8T4U8N0-F1
#
_cell.length_a   1.000
_cell.length_b   1.000
_cell.length_c   1.000
_cell.angle_alpha   90.00
_cell.angle_beta   90.00
_cell.angle_gamma   90.00
#
_symmetry.space_group_name_H-M   'P 1'
#
loop_
_entity.id
_entity.type
_entity.pdbx_description
1 polymer ?
#
loop_
_entity_poly.entity_id
_entity_poly.type
_entity_poly.pdbx_seq_one_letter_code
_entity_poly.pdbx_strand_id
1 'polypeptide(L)' 'GDKPIGFGPNRVDSIPHALAIALKRHLEKTGKLAKGDTKLTEVKEVKKEHCPQCYSSNVQYISGCSEPTCNDCGYSKCS' A
#
# COMPACT_ATOMS: atom_id res chain seq x y z
N GLY A 1 -14.29 23.66 11.82
CA GLY A 1 -14.17 22.19 11.94
C GLY A 1 -15.54 21.63 12.18
N ASP A 2 -15.88 20.50 11.56
CA ASP A 2 -17.17 19.84 11.78
C ASP A 2 -17.34 19.41 13.24
N LYS A 3 -18.58 19.44 13.72
CA LYS A 3 -18.90 18.99 15.07
C LYS A 3 -18.76 17.47 15.15
N PRO A 4 -18.16 16.94 16.24
CA PRO A 4 -18.08 15.50 16.44
C PRO A 4 -19.48 14.88 16.53
N ILE A 5 -19.65 13.70 15.95
CA ILE A 5 -20.90 12.95 15.87
C ILE A 5 -20.79 11.65 16.67
N GLY A 6 -21.84 11.27 17.40
CA GLY A 6 -21.88 10.06 18.22
C GLY A 6 -21.26 10.21 19.62
N PHE A 7 -21.38 9.15 20.43
CA PHE A 7 -20.96 9.13 21.83
C PHE A 7 -20.06 7.92 22.14
N GLY A 8 -19.15 8.10 23.11
CA GLY A 8 -18.25 7.05 23.60
C GLY A 8 -17.41 6.39 22.49
N PRO A 9 -17.32 5.05 22.44
CA PRO A 9 -16.51 4.33 21.44
C PRO A 9 -17.01 4.46 19.99
N ASN A 10 -18.19 5.07 19.78
CA ASN A 10 -18.74 5.38 18.46
C ASN A 10 -18.65 6.87 18.11
N ARG A 11 -17.90 7.67 18.88
CA ARG A 11 -17.66 9.08 18.61
C ARG A 11 -16.70 9.26 17.44
N VAL A 12 -17.08 10.10 16.49
CA VAL A 12 -16.32 10.44 15.28
C VAL A 12 -16.06 11.94 15.30
N ASP A 13 -14.79 12.32 15.30
CA ASP A 13 -14.38 13.73 15.41
C ASP A 13 -14.29 14.45 14.06
N SER A 14 -14.08 13.70 12.99
CA SER A 14 -13.84 14.23 11.65
C SER A 14 -13.98 13.14 10.59
N ILE A 15 -14.06 13.54 9.32
CA ILE A 15 -14.08 12.60 8.19
C ILE A 15 -12.84 11.67 8.18
N PRO A 16 -11.59 12.16 8.36
CA PRO A 16 -10.42 11.28 8.45
C PRO A 16 -10.51 10.28 9.62
N HIS A 17 -11.04 10.70 10.77
CA HIS A 17 -11.25 9.81 11.90
C HIS A 17 -12.28 8.70 11.54
N ALA A 18 -13.36 9.05 10.87
CA ALA A 18 -14.36 8.09 10.40
C ALA A 18 -13.74 7.03 9.47
N LEU A 19 -12.91 7.48 8.52
CA LEU A 19 -12.21 6.60 7.58
C LEU A 19 -11.26 5.65 8.32
N ALA A 20 -10.49 6.15 9.30
CA ALA A 20 -9.59 5.33 10.10
C ALA A 20 -10.34 4.22 10.87
N ILE A 21 -11.48 4.55 11.49
CA ILE A 21 -12.33 3.58 12.20
C ILE A 21 -12.89 2.54 11.20
N ALA A 22 -13.40 2.98 10.05
CA ALA A 22 -14.00 2.10 9.06
C ALA A 22 -12.98 1.12 8.46
N LEU A 23 -11.79 1.62 8.10
CA LEU A 23 -10.71 0.80 7.58
C LEU A 23 -10.22 -0.21 8.61
N LYS A 24 -10.01 0.21 9.86
CA LYS A 24 -9.61 -0.70 10.95
C LYS A 24 -10.63 -1.84 11.12
N ARG A 25 -11.92 -1.52 11.24
CA ARG A 25 -12.99 -2.52 11.38
C ARG A 25 -13.06 -3.48 10.19
N HIS A 26 -12.83 -2.99 8.98
CA HIS A 26 -12.80 -3.82 7.78
C HIS A 26 -11.59 -4.76 7.76
N LEU A 27 -10.40 -4.26 8.11
CA LEU A 27 -9.17 -5.07 8.15
C LEU A 27 -9.21 -6.13 9.25
N GLU A 28 -9.79 -5.82 10.41
CA GLU A 28 -10.06 -6.78 11.48
C GLU A 28 -11.03 -7.88 11.02
N LYS A 29 -12.12 -7.52 10.32
CA LYS A 29 -13.09 -8.49 9.78
C LYS A 29 -12.50 -9.39 8.69
N THR A 30 -11.58 -8.87 7.88
CA THR A 30 -10.93 -9.62 6.79
C THR A 30 -9.72 -10.43 7.25
N GLY A 31 -9.38 -10.39 8.55
CA GLY A 31 -8.24 -11.12 9.11
C GLY A 31 -6.86 -10.57 8.72
N LYS A 32 -6.82 -9.39 8.09
CA LYS A 32 -5.57 -8.73 7.66
C LYS A 32 -4.90 -7.91 8.76
N LEU A 33 -5.58 -7.73 9.88
CA LEU A 33 -5.13 -6.96 11.04
C LEU A 33 -5.61 -7.65 12.31
N ALA A 34 -4.71 -7.90 13.26
CA ALA A 34 -5.08 -8.41 14.56
C ALA A 34 -5.72 -7.31 15.43
N LYS A 35 -6.59 -7.72 16.34
CA LYS A 35 -7.40 -6.80 17.15
C LYS A 35 -6.50 -6.04 18.13
N GLY A 36 -6.31 -4.75 17.88
CA GLY A 36 -5.43 -3.89 18.69
C GLY A 36 -4.11 -3.53 18.02
N ASP A 37 -3.76 -4.18 16.90
CA ASP A 37 -2.53 -3.88 16.18
C ASP A 37 -2.71 -2.79 15.13
N THR A 38 -1.62 -2.13 14.79
CA THR A 38 -1.54 -1.15 13.69
C THR A 38 -0.82 -1.70 12.46
N LYS A 39 -0.26 -2.92 12.56
CA LYS A 39 0.48 -3.60 11.50
C LYS A 39 -0.39 -4.65 10.83
N LEU A 40 -0.28 -4.75 9.51
CA LEU A 40 -0.92 -5.79 8.72
C LEU A 40 -0.18 -7.12 8.94
N THR A 41 -0.93 -8.20 9.11
CA THR A 41 -0.38 -9.56 9.32
C THR A 41 0.31 -10.10 8.09
N GLU A 42 -0.24 -9.81 6.91
CA GLU A 42 0.35 -10.19 5.62
C GLU A 42 0.45 -8.95 4.73
N VAL A 43 1.55 -8.22 4.87
CA VAL A 43 1.99 -7.39 3.76
C VAL A 43 2.53 -8.37 2.74
N LYS A 44 1.74 -8.72 1.71
CA LYS A 44 2.32 -9.29 0.50
C LYS A 44 3.30 -8.24 0.00
N GLU A 45 4.57 -8.42 0.34
CA GLU A 45 5.67 -7.78 -0.38
C GLU A 45 5.54 -8.29 -1.81
N VAL A 46 4.74 -7.58 -2.60
CA VAL A 46 4.91 -7.60 -4.03
C VAL A 46 6.35 -7.13 -4.17
N LYS A 47 7.26 -8.06 -4.49
CA LYS A 47 8.60 -7.75 -4.97
C LYS A 47 8.42 -6.92 -6.23
N LYS A 48 8.10 -5.64 -6.05
CA LYS A 48 8.12 -4.65 -7.09
C LYS A 48 9.58 -4.47 -7.35
N GLU A 49 10.02 -5.02 -8.45
CA GLU A 49 11.35 -4.72 -8.92
C GLU A 49 11.33 -3.26 -9.36
N HIS A 50 12.22 -2.47 -8.76
CA HIS A 50 12.37 -1.07 -9.10
C HIS A 50 13.56 -0.97 -10.04
N CYS A 51 13.51 -0.04 -10.98
CA CYS A 51 14.67 0.23 -11.83
C CYS A 51 15.88 0.62 -10.97
N PRO A 52 17.08 0.05 -11.20
CA PRO A 52 18.27 0.36 -10.41
C PRO A 52 18.79 1.79 -10.61
N GLN A 53 18.40 2.47 -11.69
CA GLN A 53 18.83 3.86 -11.96
C GLN A 53 17.87 4.92 -11.43
N CYS A 54 16.57 4.75 -11.61
CA CYS A 54 15.58 5.79 -11.30
C CYS A 54 14.58 5.39 -10.20
N TYR A 55 14.68 4.17 -9.68
CA TYR A 55 13.75 3.60 -8.69
C TYR A 55 12.28 3.64 -9.14
N SER A 56 12.02 3.76 -10.44
CA SER A 56 10.66 3.63 -10.94
C SER A 56 10.18 2.19 -10.82
N SER A 57 8.90 2.03 -10.46
CA SER A 57 8.21 0.73 -10.50
C SER A 57 7.69 0.36 -11.91
N ASN A 58 7.85 1.24 -12.90
CA ASN A 58 7.43 1.01 -14.28
C ASN A 58 8.51 0.25 -15.07
N VAL A 59 8.69 -1.03 -14.71
CA VAL A 59 9.66 -1.92 -15.34
C VAL A 59 8.99 -3.14 -15.96
N GLN A 60 9.59 -3.68 -17.02
CA GLN A 60 9.11 -4.85 -17.75
C GLN A 60 10.24 -5.82 -18.04
N TYR A 61 9.93 -7.11 -17.96
CA TYR A 61 10.83 -8.18 -18.39
C TYR A 61 10.62 -8.49 -19.86
N ILE A 62 11.64 -8.24 -20.67
CA ILE A 62 11.66 -8.51 -22.10
C ILE A 62 12.57 -9.72 -22.33
N SER A 63 12.13 -10.65 -23.20
CA SER A 63 12.91 -11.82 -23.58
C SER A 63 14.26 -11.40 -24.21
N GLY A 64 15.36 -11.95 -23.71
CA GLY A 64 16.73 -11.58 -24.12
C GLY A 64 17.41 -10.56 -23.20
N CYS A 65 16.67 -10.01 -22.23
CA CYS A 65 17.23 -9.10 -21.23
C CYS A 65 17.51 -9.82 -19.91
N SER A 66 18.71 -9.59 -19.37
CA SER A 66 19.15 -10.17 -18.09
C SER A 66 18.56 -9.43 -16.89
N GLU A 67 18.18 -8.16 -17.08
CA GLU A 67 17.62 -7.28 -16.06
C GLU A 67 16.31 -6.64 -16.56
N PRO A 68 15.44 -6.17 -15.66
CA PRO A 68 14.18 -5.54 -16.03
C PRO A 68 14.43 -4.22 -16.78
N THR A 69 13.73 -4.04 -17.89
CA THR A 69 13.78 -2.83 -18.72
C THR A 69 12.86 -1.77 -18.13
N CYS A 70 13.37 -0.57 -17.90
CA CYS A 70 12.59 0.55 -17.38
C CYS A 70 12.03 1.42 -18.50
N ASN A 71 10.72 1.63 -18.47
CA ASN A 71 10.02 2.43 -19.47
C ASN A 71 10.12 3.95 -19.22
N ASP A 72 10.50 4.36 -18.01
CA ASP A 72 10.56 5.78 -17.65
C ASP A 72 11.93 6.41 -17.94
N CYS A 73 13.03 5.70 -17.66
CA CYS A 73 14.39 6.20 -17.90
C CYS A 73 15.12 5.52 -19.06
N GLY A 74 14.54 4.46 -19.65
CA GLY A 74 15.13 3.72 -20.76
C GLY A 74 16.26 2.75 -20.35
N TYR A 75 16.47 2.50 -19.06
CA TYR A 75 17.44 1.52 -18.59
C TYR A 75 17.09 0.11 -19.10
N SER A 76 18.01 -0.54 -19.79
CA SER A 76 17.89 -1.94 -20.20
C SER A 76 19.27 -2.60 -20.25
N LYS A 77 19.32 -3.90 -19.94
CA LYS A 77 20.55 -4.69 -20.04
C LYS A 77 20.23 -6.01 -20.73
N CYS A 78 20.30 -5.97 -22.05
CA CYS A 78 20.02 -7.09 -22.93
C CYS A 78 21.32 -7.62 -23.53
N SER A 79 21.41 -8.95 -23.64
CA SER A 79 22.57 -9.67 -24.15
C SER A 79 22.37 -10.07 -25.60
#